data_AF-A0A0G4J4L5-F1
#
_entry.id   AF-A0A0G4J4L5-F1
#
_cell.length_a   1.000
_cell.length_b   1.000
_cell.length_c   1.000
_cell.angle_alpha   90.00
_cell.angle_beta   90.00
_cell.angle_gamma   90.00
#
_symmetry.space_group_name_H-M   'P 1'
#
loop_
_entity.id
_entity.type
_entity.pdbx_description
1 polymer ?
#
loop_
_entity_poly.entity_id
_entity_poly.type
_entity_poly.pdbx_seq_one_letter_code
_entity_poly.pdbx_strand_id
1 'polypeptide(L)'
;MDICNLKLYLQRDPDFQRALKRHYRAKADYVPQGDTAVTPFEVQRIRKYLLEFSDDTNDLAFYASFLLGVSLFLRAEELCNIKVAHFNPALTKYNDNGNVEGLGVRFKSKDGRYYTRMIIWANNSLPELCPIRHLLAYVSKANITRGYVFRASIKDHKVPMSYAALNSRVQRVCGVTVRDRDGVWGTHVMRKTGYSFAVWGKAEMVPLAKSARHKNPKDAAKYLQDSDTQLELAKFDPEMRAIIDLMPQWRPIHIENLSQAAARAGIRRDDLHTVADEFMRSMVGLLTDRQMRIDNIAAKIIVDPATNLGPREQLNELLAKNVAPDVAAKLQRVVGRLLLDAANGRALRADQESGREDDNEVDEPDISSVGGQRERGPDHEEARPAANLPDRPRRRGGSIDAPSRSNLRNKELTGADRIKVILDIAKELEGVETRQLTEACRNFKVTSLDPIMGCLNNHCNGDVDMFLEKWNPFQHSRFGTKCCKGTLSVCSSGN
;
A
#
# COMPACT_ATOMS: atom_id res chain seq x y z
N MET A 1 -5.71 -24.91 -30.49
CA MET A 1 -6.17 -23.50 -30.57
C MET A 1 -5.38 -22.67 -29.57
N ASP A 2 -4.58 -21.72 -30.04
CA ASP A 2 -3.82 -20.81 -29.17
C ASP A 2 -4.71 -19.89 -28.35
N ILE A 3 -4.37 -19.69 -27.07
CA ILE A 3 -5.06 -18.78 -26.13
C ILE A 3 -5.10 -17.34 -26.68
N CYS A 4 -4.12 -16.95 -27.50
CA CYS A 4 -4.12 -15.66 -28.20
C CYS A 4 -5.22 -15.56 -29.26
N ASN A 5 -5.50 -16.64 -29.99
CA ASN A 5 -6.57 -16.67 -30.99
C ASN A 5 -7.95 -16.69 -30.33
N LEU A 6 -8.09 -17.34 -29.17
CA LEU A 6 -9.35 -17.33 -28.40
C LEU A 6 -9.73 -15.92 -27.90
N LYS A 7 -8.74 -15.12 -27.47
CA LYS A 7 -8.98 -13.71 -27.05
C LYS A 7 -9.40 -12.81 -28.22
N LEU A 8 -8.80 -12.99 -29.39
CA LEU A 8 -9.15 -12.26 -30.60
C LEU A 8 -10.54 -12.65 -31.12
N TYR A 9 -10.90 -13.93 -30.99
CA TYR A 9 -12.20 -14.45 -31.39
C TYR A 9 -13.31 -13.93 -30.48
N LEU A 10 -13.13 -14.00 -29.15
CA LEU A 10 -14.07 -13.46 -28.16
C LEU A 10 -14.27 -11.94 -28.31
N GLN A 11 -13.24 -11.18 -28.68
CA GLN A 11 -13.39 -9.74 -28.94
C GLN A 11 -14.18 -9.42 -30.22
N ARG A 12 -14.31 -10.36 -31.16
CA ARG A 12 -15.12 -10.17 -32.38
C ARG A 12 -16.51 -10.77 -32.27
N ASP A 13 -16.76 -11.53 -31.21
CA ASP A 13 -18.07 -12.12 -30.92
C ASP A 13 -19.08 -11.00 -30.59
N PRO A 14 -20.18 -10.90 -31.38
CA PRO A 14 -21.19 -9.87 -31.18
C PRO A 14 -21.87 -9.95 -29.81
N ASP A 15 -22.03 -11.14 -29.25
CA ASP A 15 -22.64 -11.35 -27.94
C ASP A 15 -21.68 -10.99 -26.81
N PHE A 16 -20.39 -11.27 -26.96
CA PHE A 16 -19.38 -10.77 -26.03
C PHE A 16 -19.33 -9.24 -26.04
N GLN A 17 -19.35 -8.60 -27.21
CA GLN A 17 -19.36 -7.14 -27.32
C GLN A 17 -20.65 -6.51 -26.76
N ARG A 18 -21.80 -7.17 -26.95
CA ARG A 18 -23.06 -6.76 -26.31
C ARG A 18 -23.02 -6.91 -24.79
N ALA A 19 -22.47 -8.01 -24.27
CA ALA A 19 -22.29 -8.23 -22.84
C ALA A 19 -21.30 -7.22 -22.24
N LEU A 20 -20.21 -6.91 -22.93
CA LEU A 20 -19.23 -5.91 -22.53
C LEU A 20 -19.84 -4.50 -22.51
N LYS A 21 -20.62 -4.12 -23.54
CA LYS A 21 -21.37 -2.87 -23.57
C LYS A 21 -22.41 -2.79 -22.46
N ARG A 22 -23.14 -3.89 -22.17
CA ARG A 22 -24.04 -3.96 -21.02
C ARG A 22 -23.27 -3.80 -19.70
N HIS A 23 -22.10 -4.42 -19.56
CA HIS A 23 -21.25 -4.28 -18.38
C HIS A 23 -20.74 -2.85 -18.19
N TYR A 24 -20.29 -2.17 -19.25
CA TYR A 24 -19.86 -0.78 -19.17
C TYR A 24 -21.02 0.19 -18.95
N ARG A 25 -22.21 -0.07 -19.52
CA ARG A 25 -23.42 0.72 -19.25
C ARG A 25 -23.93 0.53 -17.83
N ALA A 26 -23.93 -0.71 -17.33
CA ALA A 26 -24.25 -1.03 -15.93
C ALA A 26 -23.21 -0.46 -14.94
N LYS A 27 -22.05 -0.02 -15.43
CA LYS A 27 -21.00 0.65 -14.65
C LYS A 27 -20.80 2.12 -15.04
N ALA A 28 -21.70 2.71 -15.84
CA ALA A 28 -21.58 4.11 -16.25
C ALA A 28 -21.60 5.05 -15.04
N ASP A 29 -22.42 4.71 -14.04
CA ASP A 29 -22.53 5.42 -12.75
C ASP A 29 -21.79 4.71 -11.62
N TYR A 30 -21.04 3.63 -11.92
CA TYR A 30 -20.26 2.92 -10.92
C TYR A 30 -19.02 3.74 -10.56
N VAL A 31 -19.09 4.41 -9.41
CA VAL A 31 -17.90 4.97 -8.75
C VAL A 31 -17.17 3.81 -8.08
N PRO A 32 -15.91 3.50 -8.47
CA PRO A 32 -15.14 2.47 -7.79
C PRO A 32 -14.85 2.90 -6.35
N GLN A 33 -15.69 2.45 -5.41
CA GLN A 33 -15.40 2.59 -3.99
C GLN A 33 -14.40 1.49 -3.63
N GLY A 34 -13.10 1.79 -3.75
CA GLY A 34 -12.06 0.87 -3.33
C GLY A 34 -11.96 0.82 -1.81
N ASP A 35 -11.70 -0.35 -1.22
CA ASP A 35 -11.67 -0.58 0.23
C ASP A 35 -11.01 0.55 1.03
N THR A 36 -11.53 0.92 2.19
CA THR A 36 -10.97 2.05 2.95
C THR A 36 -9.84 1.58 3.86
N ALA A 37 -8.73 2.33 3.94
CA ALA A 37 -7.68 2.05 4.93
C ALA A 37 -8.23 2.29 6.35
N VAL A 38 -7.73 1.55 7.33
CA VAL A 38 -7.92 1.86 8.76
C VAL A 38 -6.67 2.48 9.38
N THR A 39 -6.85 3.42 10.31
CA THR A 39 -5.78 4.10 11.05
C THR A 39 -5.16 3.19 12.12
N PRO A 40 -3.94 3.46 12.61
CA PRO A 40 -3.35 2.71 13.74
C PRO A 40 -4.27 2.64 14.96
N PHE A 41 -4.99 3.72 15.26
CA PHE A 41 -5.98 3.76 16.33
C PHE A 41 -7.16 2.80 16.09
N GLU A 42 -7.71 2.79 14.87
CA GLU A 42 -8.76 1.86 14.48
C GLU A 42 -8.28 0.40 14.56
N VAL A 43 -7.01 0.13 14.23
CA VAL A 43 -6.41 -1.21 14.41
C VAL A 43 -6.30 -1.60 15.88
N GLN A 44 -6.02 -0.65 16.79
CA GLN A 44 -6.08 -0.90 18.23
C GLN A 44 -7.52 -1.16 18.71
N ARG A 45 -8.52 -0.46 18.17
CA ARG A 45 -9.94 -0.75 18.46
C ARG A 45 -10.34 -2.15 18.01
N ILE A 46 -9.92 -2.54 16.80
CA ILE A 46 -10.09 -3.91 16.28
C ILE A 46 -9.47 -4.92 17.25
N ARG A 47 -8.26 -4.66 17.74
CA ARG A 47 -7.59 -5.52 18.73
C ARG A 47 -8.41 -5.67 19.99
N LYS A 48 -8.85 -4.55 20.57
CA LYS A 48 -9.61 -4.51 21.81
C LYS A 48 -10.90 -5.32 21.67
N TYR A 49 -11.66 -5.05 20.61
CA TYR A 49 -12.88 -5.80 20.28
C TYR A 49 -12.67 -7.31 20.17
N LEU A 50 -11.56 -7.74 19.54
CA LEU A 50 -11.28 -9.16 19.33
C LEU A 50 -10.68 -9.87 20.53
N LEU A 51 -9.85 -9.19 21.34
CA LEU A 51 -8.96 -9.86 22.28
C LEU A 51 -9.18 -9.51 23.75
N GLU A 52 -9.91 -8.44 24.09
CA GLU A 52 -10.04 -8.00 25.48
C GLU A 52 -10.80 -8.99 26.36
N PHE A 53 -11.81 -9.66 25.80
CA PHE A 53 -12.66 -10.62 26.53
C PHE A 53 -12.86 -11.94 25.78
N SER A 54 -12.05 -12.20 24.75
CA SER A 54 -12.18 -13.42 23.94
C SER A 54 -11.47 -14.60 24.58
N ASP A 55 -12.02 -15.79 24.34
CA ASP A 55 -11.35 -17.08 24.52
C ASP A 55 -11.26 -17.86 23.19
N ASP A 56 -11.73 -17.26 22.08
CA ASP A 56 -11.69 -17.90 20.77
C ASP A 56 -10.30 -17.71 20.14
N THR A 57 -9.60 -18.82 19.93
CA THR A 57 -8.30 -18.81 19.24
C THR A 57 -8.42 -18.26 17.81
N ASN A 58 -9.60 -18.29 17.19
CA ASN A 58 -9.83 -17.68 15.88
C ASN A 58 -9.79 -16.14 15.92
N ASP A 59 -10.10 -15.50 17.05
CA ASP A 59 -9.94 -14.03 17.18
C ASP A 59 -8.47 -13.65 17.18
N LEU A 60 -7.65 -14.39 17.94
CA LEU A 60 -6.20 -14.23 17.92
C LEU A 60 -5.61 -14.54 16.54
N ALA A 61 -6.08 -15.61 15.89
CA ALA A 61 -5.68 -15.95 14.52
C ALA A 61 -6.02 -14.82 13.54
N PHE A 62 -7.24 -14.29 13.62
CA PHE A 62 -7.70 -13.22 12.75
C PHE A 62 -6.87 -11.96 12.95
N TYR A 63 -6.67 -11.52 14.19
CA TYR A 63 -5.88 -10.32 14.47
C TYR A 63 -4.41 -10.47 14.03
N ALA A 64 -3.79 -11.64 14.29
CA ALA A 64 -2.45 -11.95 13.80
C ALA A 64 -2.39 -11.93 12.26
N SER A 65 -3.40 -12.49 11.58
CA SER A 65 -3.49 -12.48 10.12
C SER A 65 -3.66 -11.07 9.57
N PHE A 66 -4.45 -10.23 10.24
CA PHE A 66 -4.71 -8.85 9.86
C PHE A 66 -3.42 -8.02 9.94
N LEU A 67 -2.71 -8.08 11.08
CA LEU A 67 -1.41 -7.42 11.25
C LEU A 67 -0.35 -7.94 10.28
N LEU A 68 -0.35 -9.23 9.96
CA LEU A 68 0.57 -9.79 8.96
C LEU A 68 0.25 -9.27 7.55
N GLY A 69 -1.03 -9.18 7.20
CA GLY A 69 -1.49 -8.59 5.94
C GLY A 69 -1.06 -7.13 5.80
N VAL A 70 -1.20 -6.36 6.87
CA VAL A 70 -0.77 -4.95 6.97
C VAL A 70 0.74 -4.82 6.83
N SER A 71 1.50 -5.49 7.70
CA SER A 71 2.96 -5.35 7.80
C SER A 71 3.72 -5.81 6.55
N LEU A 72 3.15 -6.75 5.77
CA LEU A 72 3.77 -7.30 4.57
C LEU A 72 3.09 -6.88 3.26
N PHE A 73 2.10 -5.99 3.32
CA PHE A 73 1.32 -5.51 2.17
C PHE A 73 0.71 -6.66 1.34
N LEU A 74 0.29 -7.73 2.01
CA LEU A 74 -0.16 -8.96 1.35
C LEU A 74 -1.53 -8.77 0.71
N ARG A 75 -1.74 -9.49 -0.39
CA ARG A 75 -3.09 -9.78 -0.88
C ARG A 75 -3.70 -10.91 -0.05
N ALA A 76 -5.02 -10.96 0.01
CA ALA A 76 -5.75 -12.00 0.73
C ALA A 76 -5.28 -13.42 0.36
N GLU A 77 -5.12 -13.71 -0.93
CA GLU A 77 -4.65 -15.01 -1.41
C GLU A 77 -3.25 -15.36 -0.90
N GLU A 78 -2.33 -14.39 -0.83
CA GLU A 78 -0.97 -14.59 -0.32
C GLU A 78 -1.00 -14.90 1.18
N LEU A 79 -1.87 -14.21 1.92
CA LEU A 79 -2.08 -14.39 3.36
C LEU A 79 -2.74 -15.74 3.68
N CYS A 80 -3.85 -16.08 3.02
CA CYS A 80 -4.54 -17.36 3.17
C CYS A 80 -3.64 -18.55 2.86
N ASN A 81 -2.71 -18.41 1.91
CA ASN A 81 -1.83 -19.49 1.48
C ASN A 81 -0.48 -19.56 2.22
N ILE A 82 -0.29 -18.77 3.28
CA ILE A 82 0.97 -18.80 4.03
C ILE A 82 1.12 -20.12 4.81
N LYS A 83 2.30 -20.75 4.68
CA LYS A 83 2.64 -22.03 5.32
C LYS A 83 3.81 -21.86 6.27
N VAL A 84 3.92 -22.75 7.26
CA VAL A 84 5.08 -22.80 8.17
C VAL A 84 6.40 -22.89 7.39
N ALA A 85 6.43 -23.70 6.31
CA ALA A 85 7.60 -23.83 5.43
C ALA A 85 7.96 -22.58 4.59
N HIS A 86 7.14 -21.53 4.64
CA HIS A 86 7.47 -20.22 4.05
C HIS A 86 8.31 -19.36 5.00
N PHE A 87 8.38 -19.69 6.28
CA PHE A 87 9.29 -19.02 7.20
C PHE A 87 10.69 -19.58 7.00
N ASN A 88 11.68 -18.69 6.99
CA ASN A 88 13.06 -19.04 6.75
C ASN A 88 13.87 -18.80 8.02
N PRO A 89 14.23 -19.86 8.77
CA PRO A 89 15.03 -19.75 9.99
C PRO A 89 16.37 -19.02 9.77
N ALA A 90 16.94 -19.08 8.57
CA ALA A 90 18.18 -18.38 8.24
C ALA A 90 18.07 -16.86 8.15
N LEU A 91 16.84 -16.34 8.21
CA LEU A 91 16.53 -14.92 8.17
C LEU A 91 15.82 -14.45 9.45
N THR A 92 15.66 -15.33 10.44
CA THR A 92 15.16 -14.94 11.77
C THR A 92 16.25 -14.19 12.51
N LYS A 93 15.93 -13.01 13.04
CA LYS A 93 16.84 -12.15 13.78
C LYS A 93 16.44 -12.10 15.25
N TYR A 94 17.43 -12.23 16.12
CA TYR A 94 17.32 -12.09 17.57
C TYR A 94 18.13 -10.87 18.04
N ASN A 95 17.72 -10.28 19.16
CA ASN A 95 18.54 -9.31 19.89
C ASN A 95 19.45 -10.02 20.90
N ASP A 96 20.28 -9.23 21.59
CA ASP A 96 21.26 -9.74 22.57
C ASP A 96 20.60 -10.44 23.77
N ASN A 97 19.34 -10.10 24.08
CA ASN A 97 18.54 -10.75 25.13
C ASN A 97 17.88 -12.05 24.64
N GLY A 98 18.12 -12.47 23.40
CA GLY A 98 17.51 -13.66 22.80
C GLY A 98 16.07 -13.46 22.32
N ASN A 99 15.54 -12.24 22.34
CA ASN A 99 14.19 -11.93 21.87
C ASN A 99 14.17 -11.76 20.35
N VAL A 100 13.08 -12.20 19.72
CA VAL A 100 12.90 -12.14 18.27
C VAL A 100 12.64 -10.70 17.82
N GLU A 101 13.53 -10.12 17.02
CA GLU A 101 13.36 -8.80 16.40
C GLU A 101 12.79 -8.87 14.99
N GLY A 102 13.03 -9.98 14.29
CA GLY A 102 12.62 -10.13 12.91
C GLY A 102 12.40 -11.58 12.51
N LEU A 103 11.38 -11.82 11.68
CA LEU A 103 11.07 -13.13 11.12
C LEU A 103 11.16 -13.08 9.60
N GLY A 104 12.04 -13.90 9.03
CA GLY A 104 12.15 -14.04 7.59
C GLY A 104 11.04 -14.90 7.00
N VAL A 105 10.43 -14.43 5.92
CA VAL A 105 9.33 -15.12 5.22
C VAL A 105 9.53 -15.02 3.71
N ARG A 106 9.04 -16.00 2.95
CA ARG A 106 9.06 -15.99 1.49
C ARG A 106 7.67 -16.18 0.88
N PHE A 107 7.41 -15.45 -0.20
CA PHE A 107 6.18 -15.55 -0.98
C PHE A 107 6.51 -15.90 -2.42
N LYS A 108 5.70 -16.78 -3.01
CA LYS A 108 5.85 -17.14 -4.41
C LYS A 108 5.35 -16.00 -5.30
N SER A 109 6.05 -15.70 -6.38
CA SER A 109 5.63 -14.69 -7.36
C SER A 109 4.32 -15.11 -8.06
N LYS A 110 3.61 -14.15 -8.65
CA LYS A 110 2.32 -14.41 -9.35
C LYS A 110 2.43 -15.45 -10.46
N ASP A 111 3.58 -15.51 -11.15
CA ASP A 111 3.88 -16.47 -12.21
C ASP A 111 4.48 -17.78 -11.67
N GLY A 112 4.66 -17.90 -10.35
CA GLY A 112 5.15 -19.10 -9.70
C GLY A 112 6.63 -19.38 -9.88
N ARG A 113 7.39 -18.49 -10.54
CA ARG A 113 8.76 -18.77 -10.98
C ARG A 113 9.81 -18.55 -9.90
N TYR A 114 9.58 -17.61 -8.99
CA TYR A 114 10.56 -17.26 -7.96
C TYR A 114 9.89 -16.94 -6.63
N TYR A 115 10.69 -16.94 -5.57
CA TYR A 115 10.27 -16.51 -4.25
C TYR A 115 10.81 -15.12 -3.94
N THR A 116 9.91 -14.19 -3.62
CA THR A 116 10.27 -12.93 -2.99
C THR A 116 10.47 -13.16 -1.51
N ARG A 117 11.57 -12.65 -0.95
CA ARG A 117 11.92 -12.81 0.46
C ARG A 117 11.68 -11.49 1.18
N MET A 118 11.14 -11.59 2.38
CA MET A 118 10.76 -10.46 3.19
C MET A 118 11.09 -10.72 4.65
N ILE A 119 11.13 -9.65 5.44
CA ILE A 119 11.28 -9.72 6.89
C ILE A 119 10.09 -9.04 7.56
N ILE A 120 9.51 -9.70 8.54
CA ILE A 120 8.54 -9.14 9.47
C ILE A 120 9.35 -8.53 10.61
N TRP A 121 9.06 -7.32 11.02
CA TRP A 121 9.76 -6.64 12.11
C TRP A 121 8.92 -6.58 13.38
N ALA A 122 9.55 -6.76 14.54
CA ALA A 122 8.91 -6.52 15.83
C ALA A 122 8.62 -5.03 16.01
N ASN A 123 7.41 -4.70 16.47
CA ASN A 123 7.05 -3.36 16.93
C ASN A 123 7.05 -3.35 18.46
N ASN A 124 8.16 -2.91 19.06
CA ASN A 124 8.25 -2.82 20.53
C ASN A 124 7.72 -1.48 21.06
N SER A 125 7.65 -0.43 20.23
CA SER A 125 7.11 0.87 20.61
C SER A 125 5.58 0.86 20.74
N LEU A 126 4.91 0.04 19.92
CA LEU A 126 3.47 -0.21 19.98
C LEU A 126 3.23 -1.72 19.96
N PRO A 127 3.42 -2.43 21.09
CA PRO A 127 3.26 -3.88 21.18
C PRO A 127 1.88 -4.39 20.72
N GLU A 128 0.83 -3.58 20.88
CA GLU A 128 -0.53 -3.83 20.40
C GLU A 128 -0.57 -4.02 18.89
N LEU A 129 0.28 -3.30 18.15
CA LEU A 129 0.34 -3.34 16.69
C LEU A 129 1.47 -4.24 16.17
N CYS A 130 2.10 -5.02 17.06
CA CYS A 130 3.25 -5.83 16.70
C CYS A 130 2.83 -7.14 15.99
N PRO A 131 3.19 -7.33 14.71
CA PRO A 131 2.83 -8.55 13.98
C PRO A 131 3.52 -9.79 14.54
N ILE A 132 4.77 -9.68 15.02
CA ILE A 132 5.53 -10.81 15.56
C ILE A 132 4.89 -11.34 16.85
N ARG A 133 4.59 -10.47 17.81
CA ARG A 133 4.02 -10.85 19.11
C ARG A 133 2.72 -11.64 18.94
N HIS A 134 1.80 -11.09 18.15
CA HIS A 134 0.50 -11.72 17.90
C HIS A 134 0.62 -13.01 17.07
N LEU A 135 1.52 -13.04 16.07
CA LEU A 135 1.76 -14.24 15.27
C LEU A 135 2.36 -15.38 16.11
N LEU A 136 3.40 -15.11 16.89
CA LEU A 136 4.06 -16.12 17.72
C LEU A 136 3.12 -16.61 18.83
N ALA A 137 2.37 -15.72 19.47
CA ALA A 137 1.34 -16.10 20.43
C ALA A 137 0.30 -17.04 19.82
N TYR A 138 -0.20 -16.72 18.63
CA TYR A 138 -1.12 -17.58 17.89
C TYR A 138 -0.51 -18.94 17.54
N VAL A 139 0.69 -18.95 16.97
CA VAL A 139 1.39 -20.17 16.54
C VAL A 139 1.60 -21.13 17.70
N SER A 140 2.04 -20.63 18.86
CA SER A 140 2.25 -21.44 20.06
C SER A 140 0.91 -21.91 20.64
N LYS A 141 -0.07 -21.01 20.86
CA LYS A 141 -1.40 -21.34 21.41
C LYS A 141 -2.14 -22.39 20.56
N ALA A 142 -2.10 -22.26 19.24
CA ALA A 142 -2.74 -23.19 18.31
C ALA A 142 -1.87 -24.41 17.96
N ASN A 143 -0.67 -24.54 18.54
CA ASN A 143 0.29 -25.63 18.32
C ASN A 143 0.59 -25.87 16.83
N ILE A 144 0.94 -24.80 16.11
CA ILE A 144 1.14 -24.81 14.67
C ILE A 144 2.56 -25.26 14.32
N THR A 145 2.72 -26.54 14.01
CA THR A 145 4.03 -27.13 13.67
C THR A 145 4.26 -27.32 12.17
N ARG A 146 3.19 -27.41 11.37
CA ARG A 146 3.28 -27.66 9.92
C ARG A 146 2.04 -27.18 9.16
N GLY A 147 2.13 -27.19 7.83
CA GLY A 147 1.01 -26.87 6.94
C GLY A 147 0.73 -25.38 6.86
N TYR A 148 -0.55 -25.03 6.66
CA TYR A 148 -1.00 -23.64 6.64
C TYR A 148 -0.97 -23.02 8.04
N VAL A 149 -0.51 -21.77 8.12
CA VAL A 149 -0.52 -21.02 9.39
C VAL A 149 -1.95 -20.65 9.74
N PHE A 150 -2.65 -19.97 8.82
CA PHE A 150 -4.06 -19.66 8.97
C PHE A 150 -4.90 -20.69 8.21
N ARG A 151 -5.67 -21.47 8.95
CA ARG A 151 -6.37 -22.66 8.45
C ARG A 151 -7.87 -22.58 8.72
N ALA A 152 -8.67 -23.26 7.90
CA ALA A 152 -10.13 -23.27 8.06
C ALA A 152 -10.56 -23.92 9.38
N SER A 153 -9.79 -24.90 9.86
CA SER A 153 -9.95 -25.53 11.16
C SER A 153 -8.58 -25.78 11.76
N ILE A 154 -8.39 -25.46 13.04
CA ILE A 154 -7.12 -25.66 13.77
C ILE A 154 -6.65 -27.14 13.66
N LYS A 155 -7.59 -28.09 13.56
CA LYS A 155 -7.30 -29.52 13.47
C LYS A 155 -6.75 -29.95 12.10
N ASP A 156 -7.07 -29.21 11.02
CA ASP A 156 -6.67 -29.57 9.66
C ASP A 156 -5.60 -28.62 9.10
N HIS A 157 -4.35 -29.08 9.13
CA HIS A 157 -3.20 -28.33 8.64
C HIS A 157 -3.10 -28.24 7.10
N LYS A 158 -3.93 -28.99 6.36
CA LYS A 158 -3.90 -29.05 4.89
C LYS A 158 -4.88 -28.08 4.24
N VAL A 159 -5.85 -27.56 4.99
CA VAL A 159 -6.90 -26.69 4.46
C VAL A 159 -6.67 -25.24 4.90
N PRO A 160 -6.35 -24.31 3.97
CA PRO A 160 -6.16 -22.90 4.32
C PRO A 160 -7.48 -22.25 4.71
N MET A 161 -7.39 -21.14 5.44
CA MET A 161 -8.52 -20.21 5.56
C MET A 161 -8.93 -19.74 4.16
N SER A 162 -10.23 -19.76 3.84
CA SER A 162 -10.72 -19.32 2.54
C SER A 162 -10.73 -17.79 2.42
N TYR A 163 -10.60 -17.28 1.19
CA TYR A 163 -10.76 -15.87 0.89
C TYR A 163 -12.10 -15.33 1.41
N ALA A 164 -13.20 -16.06 1.16
CA ALA A 164 -14.54 -15.66 1.57
C ALA A 164 -14.63 -15.54 3.10
N ALA A 165 -14.12 -16.52 3.84
CA ALA A 165 -14.15 -16.48 5.30
C ALA A 165 -13.34 -15.29 5.86
N LEU A 166 -12.15 -15.04 5.29
CA LEU A 166 -11.35 -13.89 5.66
C LEU A 166 -12.07 -12.57 5.33
N ASN A 167 -12.59 -12.42 4.12
CA ASN A 167 -13.25 -11.20 3.66
C ASN A 167 -14.50 -10.88 4.47
N SER A 168 -15.36 -11.87 4.73
CA SER A 168 -16.55 -11.69 5.56
C SER A 168 -16.18 -11.31 6.99
N ARG A 169 -15.08 -11.84 7.55
CA ARG A 169 -14.63 -11.46 8.89
C ARG A 169 -14.05 -10.05 8.92
N VAL A 170 -13.28 -9.64 7.90
CA VAL A 170 -12.82 -8.25 7.72
C VAL A 170 -14.00 -7.29 7.66
N GLN A 171 -14.99 -7.58 6.81
CA GLN A 171 -16.19 -6.75 6.66
C GLN A 171 -16.92 -6.53 7.97
N ARG A 172 -17.18 -7.62 8.69
CA ARG A 172 -17.88 -7.59 9.98
C ARG A 172 -17.09 -6.83 11.03
N VAL A 173 -15.82 -7.17 11.22
CA VAL A 173 -15.01 -6.60 12.31
C VAL A 173 -14.75 -5.12 12.05
N CYS A 174 -14.37 -4.72 10.84
CA CYS A 174 -14.18 -3.32 10.50
C CYS A 174 -15.49 -2.53 10.62
N GLY A 175 -16.60 -3.06 10.11
CA GLY A 175 -17.91 -2.39 10.20
C GLY A 175 -18.40 -2.17 11.63
N VAL A 176 -18.09 -3.10 12.56
CA VAL A 176 -18.48 -2.97 13.97
C VAL A 176 -17.55 -2.03 14.75
N THR A 177 -16.27 -1.95 14.38
CA THR A 177 -15.24 -1.26 15.17
C THR A 177 -14.90 0.14 14.66
N VAL A 178 -15.16 0.42 13.38
CA VAL A 178 -14.94 1.71 12.73
C VAL A 178 -16.31 2.31 12.41
N ARG A 179 -16.96 2.89 13.43
CA ARG A 179 -18.31 3.45 13.33
C ARG A 179 -18.33 4.95 13.01
N ASP A 180 -17.25 5.65 13.34
CA ASP A 180 -17.19 7.12 13.25
C ASP A 180 -17.08 7.63 11.80
N ARG A 181 -17.09 6.73 10.80
CA ARG A 181 -17.04 7.04 9.37
C ARG A 181 -17.47 5.85 8.53
N ASP A 182 -17.97 6.17 7.34
CA ASP A 182 -18.23 5.16 6.31
C ASP A 182 -16.94 4.57 5.74
N GLY A 183 -17.05 3.33 5.28
CA GLY A 183 -15.96 2.67 4.58
C GLY A 183 -16.41 1.40 3.89
N VAL A 184 -15.84 1.18 2.69
CA VAL A 184 -15.96 -0.13 2.05
C VAL A 184 -14.95 -1.05 2.69
N TRP A 185 -15.45 -2.07 3.37
CA TRP A 185 -14.61 -3.03 4.06
C TRP A 185 -14.39 -4.25 3.17
N GLY A 186 -13.14 -4.62 3.00
CA GLY A 186 -12.75 -5.79 2.22
C GLY A 186 -11.28 -6.07 2.46
N THR A 187 -10.82 -7.22 1.99
CA THR A 187 -9.43 -7.66 2.27
C THR A 187 -8.34 -6.71 1.76
N HIS A 188 -8.62 -5.77 0.85
CA HIS A 188 -7.63 -4.75 0.47
C HIS A 188 -7.39 -3.70 1.57
N VAL A 189 -8.24 -3.62 2.61
CA VAL A 189 -8.03 -2.77 3.80
C VAL A 189 -6.63 -2.98 4.38
N MET A 190 -6.19 -4.23 4.52
CA MET A 190 -4.90 -4.55 5.12
C MET A 190 -3.75 -3.94 4.33
N ARG A 191 -3.77 -4.09 2.99
CA ARG A 191 -2.71 -3.56 2.13
C ARG A 191 -2.70 -2.03 2.13
N LYS A 192 -3.87 -1.39 2.13
CA LYS A 192 -4.00 0.08 2.20
C LYS A 192 -3.54 0.61 3.56
N THR A 193 -3.96 -0.02 4.65
CA THR A 193 -3.48 0.27 6.00
C THR A 193 -1.97 0.09 6.13
N GLY A 194 -1.37 -0.88 5.44
CA GLY A 194 0.08 -1.02 5.37
C GLY A 194 0.78 0.23 4.84
N TYR A 195 0.18 0.91 3.84
CA TYR A 195 0.69 2.18 3.34
C TYR A 195 0.50 3.31 4.36
N SER A 196 -0.65 3.40 5.01
CA SER A 196 -0.88 4.37 6.09
C SER A 196 0.17 4.20 7.19
N PHE A 197 0.41 2.97 7.67
CA PHE A 197 1.41 2.67 8.70
C PHE A 197 2.82 3.06 8.26
N ALA A 198 3.17 2.81 6.99
CA ALA A 198 4.49 3.16 6.47
C ALA A 198 4.69 4.67 6.36
N VAL A 199 3.70 5.40 5.82
CA VAL A 199 3.76 6.86 5.69
C VAL A 199 3.79 7.53 7.07
N TRP A 200 2.97 7.08 8.01
CA TRP A 200 2.95 7.62 9.37
C TRP A 200 4.27 7.31 10.11
N GLY A 201 4.89 6.17 9.81
CA GLY A 201 6.26 5.83 10.21
C GLY A 201 7.36 6.47 9.35
N LYS A 202 7.06 7.50 8.55
CA LYS A 202 8.03 8.27 7.74
C LYS A 202 8.80 7.43 6.72
N ALA A 203 8.13 6.49 6.06
CA ALA A 203 8.73 5.67 5.00
C ALA A 203 9.06 6.48 3.75
N GLU A 204 10.19 6.17 3.13
CA GLU A 204 10.55 6.68 1.81
C GLU A 204 9.84 5.91 0.68
N MET A 205 9.47 6.61 -0.39
CA MET A 205 8.69 6.05 -1.50
C MET A 205 9.35 4.84 -2.17
N VAL A 206 10.65 4.90 -2.47
CA VAL A 206 11.33 3.85 -3.24
C VAL A 206 11.43 2.53 -2.46
N PRO A 207 11.94 2.52 -1.21
CA PRO A 207 11.91 1.31 -0.37
C PRO A 207 10.51 0.78 -0.10
N LEU A 208 9.52 1.68 0.07
CA LEU A 208 8.12 1.31 0.29
C LEU A 208 7.50 0.63 -0.94
N ALA A 209 7.65 1.22 -2.14
CA ALA A 209 7.13 0.65 -3.38
C ALA A 209 7.70 -0.75 -3.64
N LYS A 210 9.00 -0.94 -3.35
CA LYS A 210 9.68 -2.23 -3.45
C LYS A 210 9.13 -3.23 -2.43
N SER A 211 8.98 -2.81 -1.17
CA SER A 211 8.41 -3.60 -0.07
C SER A 211 6.97 -4.05 -0.34
N ALA A 212 6.15 -3.18 -0.93
CA ALA A 212 4.80 -3.50 -1.35
C ALA A 212 4.74 -4.28 -2.69
N ARG A 213 5.89 -4.60 -3.30
CA ARG A 213 6.01 -5.41 -4.52
C ARG A 213 5.26 -4.82 -5.72
N HIS A 214 5.28 -3.50 -5.87
CA HIS A 214 4.72 -2.85 -7.05
C HIS A 214 5.68 -2.97 -8.24
N LYS A 215 5.15 -3.37 -9.39
CA LYS A 215 5.90 -3.37 -10.66
C LYS A 215 5.98 -1.95 -11.26
N ASN A 216 4.92 -1.17 -11.07
CA ASN A 216 4.80 0.18 -11.60
C ASN A 216 4.81 1.20 -10.45
N PRO A 217 5.74 2.17 -10.44
CA PRO A 217 5.79 3.22 -9.43
C PRO A 217 4.49 4.03 -9.32
N LYS A 218 3.75 4.20 -10.42
CA LYS A 218 2.46 4.92 -10.42
C LYS A 218 1.41 4.26 -9.54
N ASP A 219 1.44 2.94 -9.43
CA ASP A 219 0.48 2.21 -8.58
C ASP A 219 0.79 2.43 -7.10
N ALA A 220 2.08 2.48 -6.74
CA ALA A 220 2.50 2.77 -5.37
C ALA A 220 2.23 4.24 -4.98
N ALA A 221 2.42 5.17 -5.93
CA ALA A 221 2.21 6.60 -5.71
C ALA A 221 0.77 6.93 -5.29
N LYS A 222 -0.24 6.23 -5.84
CA LYS A 222 -1.65 6.41 -5.46
C LYS A 222 -1.89 6.10 -3.98
N TYR A 223 -1.43 4.93 -3.52
CA TYR A 223 -1.56 4.52 -2.12
C TYR A 223 -0.81 5.44 -1.16
N LEU A 224 0.36 5.93 -1.59
CA LEU A 224 1.17 6.86 -0.83
C LEU A 224 0.46 8.22 -0.69
N GLN A 225 -0.03 8.79 -1.79
CA GLN A 225 -0.74 10.07 -1.80
C GLN A 225 -2.00 10.03 -0.92
N ASP A 226 -2.79 8.96 -1.02
CA ASP A 226 -3.98 8.78 -0.17
C ASP A 226 -3.58 8.71 1.32
N SER A 227 -2.47 8.05 1.63
CA SER A 227 -1.96 7.91 3.00
C SER A 227 -1.38 9.21 3.56
N ASP A 228 -0.73 10.04 2.72
CA ASP A 228 -0.25 11.37 3.09
C ASP A 228 -1.43 12.28 3.44
N THR A 229 -2.49 12.28 2.62
CA THR A 229 -3.70 13.06 2.92
C THR A 229 -4.35 12.59 4.22
N GLN A 230 -4.45 11.28 4.45
CA GLN A 230 -4.95 10.74 5.72
C GLN A 230 -4.11 11.17 6.92
N LEU A 231 -2.78 11.21 6.77
CA LEU A 231 -1.89 11.68 7.83
C LEU A 231 -2.13 13.16 8.15
N GLU A 232 -2.22 14.02 7.13
CA GLU A 232 -2.49 15.45 7.36
C GLU A 232 -3.87 15.68 8.00
N LEU A 233 -4.90 14.94 7.58
CA LEU A 233 -6.21 14.98 8.21
C LEU A 233 -6.15 14.51 9.66
N ALA A 234 -5.42 13.44 9.96
CA ALA A 234 -5.27 12.91 11.30
C ALA A 234 -4.54 13.87 12.26
N LYS A 235 -3.68 14.78 11.77
CA LYS A 235 -3.00 15.77 12.62
C LYS A 235 -3.94 16.82 13.23
N PHE A 236 -5.15 16.98 12.68
CA PHE A 236 -6.17 17.87 13.23
C PHE A 236 -6.89 17.27 14.44
N ASP A 237 -6.80 15.95 14.63
CA ASP A 237 -7.34 15.26 15.80
C ASP A 237 -6.25 15.09 16.89
N PRO A 238 -6.42 15.69 18.08
CA PRO A 238 -5.45 15.56 19.17
C PRO A 238 -5.17 14.12 19.62
N GLU A 239 -6.17 13.23 19.61
CA GLU A 239 -5.99 11.82 19.99
C GLU A 239 -5.13 11.07 18.96
N MET A 240 -5.39 11.33 17.66
CA MET A 240 -4.62 10.74 16.57
C MET A 240 -3.18 11.27 16.54
N ARG A 241 -2.97 12.54 16.89
CA ARG A 241 -1.63 13.15 16.95
C ARG A 241 -0.70 12.46 17.94
N ALA A 242 -1.20 12.13 19.13
CA ALA A 242 -0.44 11.35 20.11
C ALA A 242 0.00 9.99 19.56
N ILE A 243 -0.86 9.32 18.78
CA ILE A 243 -0.55 8.03 18.17
C ILE A 243 0.46 8.18 17.04
N ILE A 244 0.35 9.23 16.22
CA ILE A 244 1.34 9.56 15.18
C ILE A 244 2.73 9.69 15.80
N ASP A 245 2.84 10.37 16.94
CA ASP A 245 4.13 10.54 17.64
C ASP A 245 4.69 9.24 18.22
N LEU A 246 3.82 8.25 18.53
CA LEU A 246 4.21 6.92 18.98
C LEU A 246 4.53 5.95 17.84
N MET A 247 4.23 6.29 16.59
CA MET A 247 4.50 5.42 15.45
C MET A 247 6.02 5.23 15.31
N PRO A 248 6.53 3.99 15.30
CA PRO A 248 7.94 3.76 15.10
C PRO A 248 8.35 4.15 13.68
N GLN A 249 9.63 4.51 13.52
CA GLN A 249 10.22 4.66 12.19
C GLN A 249 10.00 3.37 11.38
N TRP A 250 9.39 3.50 10.21
CA TRP A 250 9.11 2.39 9.33
C TRP A 250 10.40 1.82 8.78
N ARG A 251 10.48 0.49 8.70
CA ARG A 251 11.66 -0.24 8.24
C ARG A 251 11.36 -0.98 6.94
N PRO A 252 12.25 -0.95 5.94
CA PRO A 252 12.12 -1.75 4.73
C PRO A 252 12.02 -3.25 5.05
N ILE A 253 11.17 -3.95 4.30
CA ILE A 253 10.89 -5.38 4.52
C ILE A 253 11.36 -6.26 3.38
N HIS A 254 11.64 -5.70 2.19
CA HIS A 254 12.09 -6.49 1.04
C HIS A 254 13.55 -6.89 1.13
N ILE A 255 13.86 -8.16 0.88
CA ILE A 255 15.22 -8.69 0.85
C ILE A 255 15.63 -9.00 -0.59
N GLU A 256 16.60 -8.24 -1.10
CA GLU A 256 17.16 -8.46 -2.43
C GLU A 256 18.21 -9.58 -2.43
N ASN A 257 19.18 -9.48 -1.51
CA ASN A 257 20.29 -10.41 -1.43
C ASN A 257 20.15 -11.29 -0.18
N LEU A 258 19.83 -12.57 -0.40
CA LEU A 258 19.65 -13.55 0.68
C LEU A 258 20.94 -13.78 1.47
N SER A 259 22.10 -13.91 0.81
CA SER A 259 23.34 -14.26 1.51
C SER A 259 23.78 -13.13 2.42
N GLN A 260 23.65 -11.88 1.97
CA GLN A 260 23.95 -10.71 2.80
C GLN A 260 22.99 -10.59 3.99
N ALA A 261 21.69 -10.82 3.79
CA ALA A 261 20.72 -10.77 4.87
C ALA A 261 20.95 -11.91 5.89
N ALA A 262 21.18 -13.13 5.43
CA ALA A 262 21.42 -14.29 6.29
C ALA A 262 22.72 -14.17 7.10
N ALA A 263 23.77 -13.58 6.51
CA ALA A 263 25.01 -13.28 7.24
C ALA A 263 24.82 -12.30 8.41
N ARG A 264 23.73 -11.52 8.42
CA ARG A 264 23.41 -10.54 9.46
C ARG A 264 22.30 -10.99 10.42
N ALA A 265 21.64 -12.11 10.14
CA ALA A 265 20.53 -12.63 10.96
C ALA A 265 21.01 -13.42 12.20
N GLY A 266 22.32 -13.66 12.35
CA GLY A 266 22.89 -14.48 13.43
C GLY A 266 22.99 -15.96 13.05
N ILE A 267 23.40 -16.82 13.99
CA ILE A 267 23.69 -18.25 13.74
C ILE A 267 22.49 -19.16 14.06
N ARG A 268 21.57 -18.71 14.92
CA ARG A 268 20.39 -19.49 15.35
C ARG A 268 19.44 -19.75 14.17
N ARG A 269 18.90 -20.98 14.06
CA ARG A 269 18.10 -21.48 12.92
C ARG A 269 16.85 -22.25 13.34
N ASP A 270 16.13 -21.70 14.29
CA ASP A 270 14.96 -22.37 14.83
C ASP A 270 13.76 -22.22 13.91
N ASP A 271 12.95 -23.28 13.83
CA ASP A 271 11.70 -23.25 13.09
C ASP A 271 10.66 -22.36 13.79
N LEU A 272 9.63 -21.96 13.05
CA LEU A 272 8.62 -21.01 13.52
C LEU A 272 7.95 -21.45 14.83
N HIS A 273 7.67 -22.75 15.00
CA HIS A 273 7.01 -23.24 16.19
C HIS A 273 7.92 -23.16 17.40
N THR A 274 9.18 -23.59 17.26
CA THR A 274 10.19 -23.46 18.31
C THR A 274 10.38 -21.99 18.74
N VAL A 275 10.46 -21.07 17.77
CA VAL A 275 10.54 -19.63 18.05
C VAL A 275 9.31 -19.13 18.82
N ALA A 276 8.12 -19.61 18.44
CA ALA A 276 6.86 -19.23 19.08
C ALA A 276 6.74 -19.73 20.52
N ASP A 277 7.10 -20.99 20.76
CA ASP A 277 7.07 -21.59 22.09
C ASP A 277 8.09 -20.95 23.02
N GLU A 278 9.29 -20.63 22.52
CA GLU A 278 10.26 -19.88 23.31
C GLU A 278 9.78 -18.47 23.63
N PHE A 279 9.20 -17.75 22.65
CA PHE A 279 8.60 -16.43 22.90
C PHE A 279 7.55 -16.48 24.01
N MET A 280 6.65 -17.47 24.00
CA MET A 280 5.65 -17.62 25.05
C MET A 280 6.27 -17.91 26.42
N ARG A 281 7.34 -18.71 26.46
CA ARG A 281 8.05 -19.05 27.71
C ARG A 281 8.85 -17.87 28.27
N SER A 282 9.67 -17.23 27.44
CA SER A 282 10.64 -16.22 27.86
C SER A 282 10.03 -14.83 28.01
N MET A 283 9.27 -14.36 27.02
CA MET A 283 8.74 -13.00 27.00
C MET A 283 7.38 -12.89 27.69
N VAL A 284 6.54 -13.91 27.58
CA VAL A 284 5.19 -13.87 28.16
C VAL A 284 5.19 -14.47 29.58
N GLY A 285 6.25 -15.19 29.96
CA GLY A 285 6.37 -15.83 31.27
C GLY A 285 5.28 -16.89 31.51
N LEU A 286 4.82 -17.52 30.43
CA LEU A 286 3.83 -18.57 30.48
C LEU A 286 4.50 -19.85 30.02
N LEU A 287 4.58 -20.83 30.92
CA LEU A 287 4.65 -22.22 30.49
C LEU A 287 3.49 -22.44 29.53
N THR A 288 3.70 -23.26 28.51
CA THR A 288 2.74 -23.61 27.45
C THR A 288 1.51 -24.34 28.01
N ASP A 289 0.81 -23.73 28.97
CA ASP A 289 -0.51 -24.12 29.36
C ASP A 289 -1.44 -23.65 28.23
N ARG A 290 -1.65 -24.59 27.32
CA ARG A 290 -2.51 -24.43 26.16
C ARG A 290 -3.96 -24.19 26.56
N GLN A 291 -4.32 -24.32 27.84
CA GLN A 291 -5.65 -24.01 28.37
C GLN A 291 -5.82 -22.53 28.73
N MET A 292 -4.76 -21.72 28.71
CA MET A 292 -4.89 -20.33 29.12
C MET A 292 -5.76 -19.51 28.16
N ARG A 293 -6.66 -18.70 28.71
CA ARG A 293 -7.58 -17.87 27.93
C ARG A 293 -6.87 -16.85 27.04
N ILE A 294 -7.51 -16.49 25.92
CA ILE A 294 -6.93 -15.58 24.92
C ILE A 294 -6.76 -14.16 25.46
N ASP A 295 -7.71 -13.66 26.25
CA ASP A 295 -7.62 -12.38 26.96
C ASP A 295 -6.34 -12.25 27.81
N ASN A 296 -5.99 -13.29 28.58
CA ASN A 296 -4.77 -13.33 29.38
C ASN A 296 -3.51 -13.31 28.50
N ILE A 297 -3.50 -14.04 27.38
CA ILE A 297 -2.40 -13.98 26.40
C ILE A 297 -2.28 -12.55 25.86
N ALA A 298 -3.40 -11.97 25.44
CA ALA A 298 -3.44 -10.64 24.84
C ALA A 298 -2.96 -9.55 25.80
N ALA A 299 -3.27 -9.65 27.09
CA ALA A 299 -2.77 -8.73 28.11
C ALA A 299 -1.25 -8.84 28.32
N LYS A 300 -0.70 -10.06 28.30
CA LYS A 300 0.73 -10.26 28.56
C LYS A 300 1.63 -9.96 27.36
N ILE A 301 1.18 -10.21 26.14
CA ILE A 301 2.03 -9.97 24.95
C ILE A 301 2.28 -8.48 24.68
N ILE A 302 1.54 -7.56 25.31
CA ILE A 302 1.72 -6.11 25.14
C ILE A 302 2.62 -5.47 26.20
N VAL A 303 3.10 -6.26 27.16
CA VAL A 303 4.05 -5.80 28.16
C VAL A 303 5.38 -5.44 27.49
N ASP A 304 5.98 -4.34 27.94
CA ASP A 304 7.30 -3.91 27.46
C ASP A 304 8.35 -4.95 27.88
N PRO A 305 9.10 -5.54 26.92
CA PRO A 305 10.05 -6.59 27.22
C PRO A 305 11.30 -6.09 27.96
N ALA A 306 11.57 -4.78 27.98
CA ALA A 306 12.68 -4.21 28.73
C ALA A 306 12.35 -4.04 30.22
N THR A 307 11.12 -3.65 30.54
CA THR A 307 10.68 -3.36 31.91
C THR A 307 9.83 -4.48 32.53
N ASN A 308 9.24 -5.34 31.70
CA ASN A 308 8.18 -6.28 32.06
C ASN A 308 6.98 -5.59 32.76
N LEU A 309 6.76 -4.30 32.50
CA LEU A 309 5.69 -3.50 33.08
C LEU A 309 4.66 -3.11 32.02
N GLY A 310 3.39 -3.07 32.40
CA GLY A 310 2.32 -2.49 31.60
C GLY A 310 2.41 -0.96 31.54
N PRO A 311 1.70 -0.30 30.60
CA PRO A 311 1.77 1.16 30.43
C PRO A 311 1.46 1.95 31.70
N ARG A 312 0.52 1.48 32.52
CA ARG A 312 0.14 2.12 33.79
C ARG A 312 1.25 2.02 34.84
N GLU A 313 1.95 0.89 34.89
CA GLU A 313 3.05 0.66 35.82
C GLU A 313 4.29 1.47 35.40
N GLN A 314 4.58 1.53 34.10
CA GLN A 314 5.61 2.41 33.55
C GLN A 314 5.34 3.89 33.90
N LEU A 315 4.09 4.34 33.75
CA LEU A 315 3.69 5.69 34.16
C LEU A 315 3.93 5.91 35.66
N ASN A 316 3.53 4.94 36.50
CA ASN A 316 3.75 5.03 37.94
C ASN A 316 5.24 5.11 38.29
N GLU A 317 6.10 4.34 37.63
CA GLU A 317 7.53 4.35 37.83
C GLU A 317 8.16 5.68 37.39
N LEU A 318 7.77 6.20 36.22
CA LEU A 318 8.23 7.50 35.72
C LEU A 318 7.83 8.64 36.67
N LEU A 319 6.60 8.62 37.18
CA LEU A 319 6.13 9.60 38.15
C LEU A 319 6.87 9.48 39.48
N ALA A 320 7.06 8.27 39.99
CA ALA A 320 7.75 8.03 41.25
C ALA A 320 9.23 8.46 41.21
N LYS A 321 9.90 8.30 40.05
CA LYS A 321 11.32 8.66 39.88
C LYS A 321 11.57 10.14 39.62
N ASN A 322 10.65 10.81 38.91
CA ASN A 322 10.93 12.14 38.34
C ASN A 322 10.03 13.26 38.88
N VAL A 323 9.04 12.94 39.72
CA VAL A 323 8.02 13.90 40.16
C VAL A 323 7.78 13.78 41.66
N ALA A 324 7.63 14.94 42.34
CA ALA A 324 7.29 14.96 43.77
C ALA A 324 5.97 14.21 44.04
N PRO A 325 5.84 13.47 45.17
CA PRO A 325 4.69 12.58 45.39
C PRO A 325 3.31 13.26 45.33
N ASP A 326 3.21 14.50 45.79
CA ASP A 326 1.96 15.28 45.78
C ASP A 326 1.57 15.70 44.35
N VAL A 327 2.56 16.04 43.52
CA VAL A 327 2.37 16.39 42.11
C VAL A 327 2.07 15.13 41.30
N ALA A 328 2.74 14.01 41.57
CA ALA A 328 2.46 12.71 40.97
C ALA A 328 1.01 12.27 41.24
N ALA A 329 0.53 12.39 42.47
CA ALA A 329 -0.86 12.06 42.83
C ALA A 329 -1.89 12.99 42.17
N LYS A 330 -1.57 14.27 41.96
CA LYS A 330 -2.41 15.19 41.18
C LYS A 330 -2.43 14.81 39.70
N LEU A 331 -1.28 14.53 39.10
CA LEU A 331 -1.16 14.08 37.71
C LEU A 331 -1.92 12.78 37.47
N GLN A 332 -1.77 11.78 38.35
CA GLN A 332 -2.51 10.52 38.26
C GLN A 332 -4.02 10.74 38.30
N ARG A 333 -4.51 11.66 39.13
CA ARG A 333 -5.94 12.01 39.16
C ARG A 333 -6.40 12.67 37.85
N VAL A 334 -5.62 13.61 37.31
CA VAL A 334 -5.93 14.27 36.03
C VAL A 334 -5.92 13.27 34.89
N VAL A 335 -4.88 12.43 34.78
CA VAL A 335 -4.80 11.36 33.78
C VAL A 335 -5.97 10.38 33.94
N GLY A 336 -6.28 9.97 35.17
CA GLY A 336 -7.43 9.11 35.45
C GLY A 336 -8.76 9.73 35.02
N ARG A 337 -8.95 11.03 35.24
CA ARG A 337 -10.15 11.75 34.79
C ARG A 337 -10.22 11.86 33.28
N LEU A 338 -9.11 12.17 32.61
CA LEU A 338 -9.03 12.20 31.15
C LEU A 338 -9.35 10.84 30.53
N LEU A 339 -8.84 9.75 31.11
CA LEU A 339 -9.17 8.39 30.66
C LEU A 339 -10.65 8.06 30.86
N LEU A 340 -11.23 8.50 31.98
CA LEU A 340 -12.66 8.32 32.27
C LEU A 340 -13.52 9.15 31.30
N ASP A 341 -13.15 10.40 31.04
CA ASP A 341 -13.84 11.28 30.11
C ASP A 341 -13.72 10.75 28.67
N ALA A 342 -12.56 10.22 28.28
CA ALA A 342 -12.38 9.55 26.98
C ALA A 342 -13.23 8.27 26.87
N ALA A 343 -13.39 7.51 27.95
CA ALA A 343 -14.28 6.34 27.99
C ALA A 343 -15.76 6.74 27.91
N ASN A 344 -16.16 7.80 28.61
CA ASN A 344 -17.55 8.26 28.72
C ASN A 344 -18.01 9.08 27.50
N GLY A 345 -17.13 9.92 26.93
CA GLY A 345 -17.41 10.67 25.70
C GLY A 345 -17.68 9.75 24.50
N ARG A 346 -17.15 8.52 24.55
CA ARG A 346 -17.43 7.47 23.56
C ARG A 346 -18.78 6.77 23.78
N ALA A 347 -19.23 6.62 25.03
CA ALA A 347 -20.56 6.07 25.34
C ALA A 347 -21.68 7.04 24.93
N LEU A 348 -21.52 8.34 25.19
CA LEU A 348 -22.49 9.37 24.83
C LEU A 348 -22.68 9.52 23.30
N ARG A 349 -21.61 9.33 22.50
CA ARG A 349 -21.70 9.34 21.03
C ARG A 349 -22.40 8.09 20.49
N ALA A 350 -22.17 6.93 21.11
CA ALA A 350 -22.84 5.68 20.73
C ALA A 350 -24.36 5.73 21.00
N ASP A 351 -24.78 6.34 22.11
CA ASP A 351 -26.20 6.48 22.47
C ASP A 351 -26.94 7.51 21.59
N GLN A 352 -26.27 8.58 21.16
CA GLN A 352 -26.86 9.58 20.25
C GLN A 352 -27.07 9.04 18.82
N GLU A 353 -26.28 8.07 18.37
CA GLU A 353 -26.42 7.45 17.05
C GLU A 353 -27.43 6.29 17.03
N SER A 354 -27.63 5.59 18.15
CA SER A 354 -28.71 4.56 18.26
C SER A 354 -30.11 5.15 18.47
N GLY A 355 -30.22 6.43 18.79
CA GLY A 355 -31.50 7.13 19.00
C GLY A 355 -32.06 7.85 17.77
N ARG A 356 -31.47 7.67 16.59
CA ARG A 356 -31.95 8.23 15.31
C ARG A 356 -32.41 7.10 14.37
N GLU A 357 -33.39 6.33 14.81
CA GLU A 357 -34.28 5.63 13.88
C GLU A 357 -35.68 6.18 14.10
N ASP A 358 -36.30 6.56 12.98
CA ASP A 358 -37.63 7.17 12.80
C ASP A 358 -37.85 8.56 13.42
N ASP A 359 -37.72 9.59 12.58
CA ASP A 359 -38.86 10.45 12.25
C ASP A 359 -38.48 11.57 11.24
N ASN A 360 -39.32 11.70 10.22
CA ASN A 360 -39.53 12.84 9.31
C ASN A 360 -38.83 12.88 7.94
N GLU A 361 -39.54 12.30 6.99
CA GLU A 361 -39.87 12.85 5.67
C GLU A 361 -40.09 14.39 5.71
N VAL A 362 -39.17 15.18 5.13
CA VAL A 362 -39.44 16.56 4.65
C VAL A 362 -38.52 16.90 3.47
N ASP A 363 -39.17 17.45 2.44
CA ASP A 363 -38.73 17.92 1.11
C ASP A 363 -37.30 18.47 0.92
N GLU A 364 -36.68 18.05 -0.18
CA GLU A 364 -35.52 18.71 -0.80
C GLU A 364 -35.91 20.10 -1.34
N PRO A 365 -35.12 21.16 -1.08
CA PRO A 365 -35.13 22.34 -1.92
C PRO A 365 -34.03 22.25 -2.99
N ASP A 366 -34.51 22.30 -4.24
CA ASP A 366 -33.77 22.61 -5.46
C ASP A 366 -33.10 23.98 -5.34
N ILE A 367 -31.77 24.05 -5.51
CA ILE A 367 -31.07 25.31 -5.79
C ILE A 367 -30.14 25.09 -6.98
N SER A 368 -30.72 25.33 -8.15
CA SER A 368 -30.02 25.75 -9.35
C SER A 368 -29.43 27.16 -9.20
N SER A 369 -28.28 27.35 -9.85
CA SER A 369 -27.68 28.63 -10.27
C SER A 369 -27.20 29.62 -9.19
N VAL A 370 -25.88 29.70 -9.01
CA VAL A 370 -25.18 31.00 -8.92
C VAL A 370 -23.84 30.88 -9.67
N GLY A 371 -23.80 31.44 -10.87
CA GLY A 371 -22.56 31.81 -11.53
C GLY A 371 -21.96 33.03 -10.83
N GLY A 372 -20.66 33.00 -10.61
CA GLY A 372 -19.91 34.12 -10.06
C GLY A 372 -18.47 34.08 -10.57
N GLN A 373 -18.22 34.80 -11.66
CA GLN A 373 -16.87 35.21 -12.07
C GLN A 373 -16.21 36.02 -10.95
N ARG A 374 -14.91 35.82 -10.72
CA ARG A 374 -13.93 36.80 -10.23
C ARG A 374 -12.54 36.18 -10.40
N GLU A 375 -11.83 36.57 -11.45
CA GLU A 375 -10.92 37.73 -11.55
C GLU A 375 -9.50 37.36 -11.12
N ARG A 376 -8.59 37.54 -12.10
CA ARG A 376 -7.16 37.29 -12.06
C ARG A 376 -6.43 38.58 -11.69
N GLY A 377 -5.42 38.47 -10.85
CA GLY A 377 -4.26 39.36 -10.81
C GLY A 377 -3.75 39.69 -9.40
N PRO A 378 -2.53 40.22 -9.23
CA PRO A 378 -1.33 40.13 -10.07
C PRO A 378 -0.14 39.48 -9.34
N ASP A 379 0.90 39.21 -10.12
CA ASP A 379 2.20 38.69 -9.71
C ASP A 379 2.90 39.60 -8.68
N HIS A 380 3.41 39.00 -7.60
CA HIS A 380 4.48 39.59 -6.80
C HIS A 380 5.68 38.63 -6.75
N GLU A 381 6.66 39.01 -7.55
CA GLU A 381 8.01 38.49 -7.62
C GLU A 381 8.82 39.07 -6.45
N GLU A 382 9.12 38.26 -5.44
CA GLU A 382 10.15 38.57 -4.44
C GLU A 382 11.26 37.52 -4.50
N ALA A 383 12.38 37.94 -5.09
CA ALA A 383 13.63 37.20 -5.13
C ALA A 383 14.21 37.03 -3.71
N ARG A 384 14.50 35.77 -3.33
CA ARG A 384 15.37 35.46 -2.19
C ARG A 384 16.69 34.85 -2.68
N PRO A 385 17.83 35.19 -2.04
CA PRO A 385 19.16 34.90 -2.55
C PRO A 385 19.49 33.40 -2.50
N ALA A 386 20.20 32.93 -3.53
CA ALA A 386 20.61 31.54 -3.70
C ALA A 386 21.61 31.11 -2.61
N ALA A 387 21.18 30.20 -1.73
CA ALA A 387 22.08 29.43 -0.89
C ALA A 387 22.61 28.21 -1.68
N ASN A 388 23.94 28.08 -1.73
CA ASN A 388 24.68 27.02 -2.39
C ASN A 388 24.19 25.62 -1.94
N LEU A 389 23.56 24.89 -2.87
CA LEU A 389 23.28 23.46 -2.74
C LEU A 389 24.45 22.66 -3.35
N PRO A 390 24.91 21.58 -2.69
CA PRO A 390 25.98 20.73 -3.22
C PRO A 390 25.55 20.00 -4.50
N ASP A 391 26.55 19.71 -5.33
CA ASP A 391 26.48 19.18 -6.69
C ASP A 391 25.34 18.19 -6.95
N ARG A 392 24.48 18.54 -7.91
CA ARG A 392 23.42 17.65 -8.41
C ARG A 392 24.05 16.39 -9.01
N PRO A 393 23.47 15.19 -8.76
CA PRO A 393 23.94 13.96 -9.40
C PRO A 393 23.88 14.10 -10.93
N ARG A 394 25.01 13.76 -11.58
CA ARG A 394 25.26 13.85 -13.02
C ARG A 394 24.01 13.47 -13.85
N ARG A 395 23.56 14.41 -14.71
CA ARG A 395 22.47 14.22 -15.68
C ARG A 395 22.71 12.94 -16.48
N ARG A 396 21.76 11.98 -16.43
CA ARG A 396 21.73 10.82 -17.34
C ARG A 396 21.16 11.25 -18.70
N GLY A 397 21.88 12.11 -19.43
CA GLY A 397 21.50 12.54 -20.77
C GLY A 397 22.41 13.64 -21.27
N GLY A 398 22.60 13.72 -22.59
CA GLY A 398 23.33 14.82 -23.20
C GLY A 398 22.50 16.10 -23.20
N SER A 399 23.05 17.17 -23.78
CA SER A 399 22.48 18.52 -23.73
C SER A 399 21.68 18.92 -24.97
N ILE A 400 21.69 18.11 -26.03
CA ILE A 400 21.09 18.46 -27.32
C ILE A 400 19.58 18.15 -27.31
N ASP A 401 18.76 19.12 -27.68
CA ASP A 401 17.31 18.97 -27.94
C ASP A 401 17.01 19.45 -29.36
N ALA A 402 15.82 19.13 -29.86
CA ALA A 402 15.30 19.61 -31.14
C ALA A 402 14.39 20.82 -30.88
N PRO A 403 14.81 22.06 -31.20
CA PRO A 403 14.00 23.26 -30.95
C PRO A 403 12.58 23.18 -31.52
N SER A 404 12.44 22.59 -32.72
CA SER A 404 11.15 22.45 -33.41
C SER A 404 10.16 21.53 -32.69
N ARG A 405 10.60 20.74 -31.70
CA ARG A 405 9.73 19.90 -30.86
C ARG A 405 8.72 20.71 -30.04
N SER A 406 9.04 21.95 -29.71
CA SER A 406 8.12 22.87 -29.03
C SER A 406 6.87 23.20 -29.86
N ASN A 407 7.01 23.23 -31.19
CA ASN A 407 5.92 23.54 -32.14
C ASN A 407 4.85 22.44 -32.18
N LEU A 408 5.18 21.20 -31.78
CA LEU A 408 4.22 20.09 -31.68
C LEU A 408 3.23 20.23 -30.50
N ARG A 409 3.42 21.21 -29.61
CA ARG A 409 2.51 21.48 -28.48
C ARG A 409 1.24 22.23 -28.89
N ASN A 410 1.24 22.89 -30.04
CA ASN A 410 0.06 23.59 -30.52
C ASN A 410 -1.02 22.57 -30.95
N LYS A 411 -2.19 22.65 -30.30
CA LYS A 411 -3.31 21.71 -30.47
C LYS A 411 -4.07 21.89 -31.78
N GLU A 412 -3.87 23.02 -32.46
CA GLU A 412 -4.55 23.38 -33.71
C GLU A 412 -3.77 22.95 -34.97
N LEU A 413 -2.61 22.31 -34.83
CA LEU A 413 -1.88 21.81 -36.01
C LEU A 413 -2.70 20.78 -36.78
N THR A 414 -2.83 21.02 -38.09
CA THR A 414 -3.35 20.05 -39.04
C THR A 414 -2.38 18.85 -39.18
N GLY A 415 -2.83 17.72 -39.72
CA GLY A 415 -1.93 16.59 -39.99
C GLY A 415 -0.82 16.95 -40.97
N ALA A 416 -1.12 17.79 -41.96
CA ALA A 416 -0.17 18.29 -42.95
C ALA A 416 0.90 19.21 -42.34
N ASP A 417 0.53 20.09 -41.41
CA ASP A 417 1.51 20.92 -40.71
C ASP A 417 2.31 20.11 -39.69
N ARG A 418 1.68 19.10 -39.08
CA ARG A 418 2.33 18.23 -38.10
C ARG A 418 3.43 17.38 -38.73
N ILE A 419 3.24 16.87 -39.95
CA ILE A 419 4.29 16.09 -40.62
C ILE A 419 5.47 16.98 -41.05
N LYS A 420 5.25 18.23 -41.45
CA LYS A 420 6.33 19.20 -41.73
C LYS A 420 7.21 19.44 -40.49
N VAL A 421 6.60 19.71 -39.33
CA VAL A 421 7.34 19.88 -38.07
C VAL A 421 8.14 18.62 -37.71
N ILE A 422 7.61 17.43 -38.00
CA ILE A 422 8.33 16.17 -37.75
C ILE A 422 9.53 16.00 -38.70
N LEU A 423 9.41 16.41 -39.96
CA LEU A 423 10.52 16.41 -40.91
C LEU A 423 11.62 17.40 -40.50
N ASP A 424 11.24 18.58 -40.01
CA ASP A 424 12.20 19.56 -39.48
C ASP A 424 12.95 19.00 -38.26
N ILE A 425 12.25 18.34 -37.34
CA ILE A 425 12.87 17.66 -36.19
C ILE A 425 13.79 16.52 -36.65
N ALA A 426 13.41 15.76 -37.68
CA ALA A 426 14.25 14.69 -38.22
C ALA A 426 15.57 15.24 -38.78
N LYS A 427 15.52 16.40 -39.45
CA LYS A 427 16.69 17.11 -39.98
C LYS A 427 17.56 17.71 -38.86
N GLU A 428 16.95 18.29 -37.83
CA GLU A 428 17.68 18.81 -36.64
C GLU A 428 18.46 17.72 -35.90
N LEU A 429 17.97 16.47 -35.95
CA LEU A 429 18.57 15.32 -35.26
C LEU A 429 19.40 14.43 -36.19
N GLU A 430 19.59 14.82 -37.44
CA GLU A 430 20.40 14.08 -38.41
C GLU A 430 21.87 14.07 -37.96
N GLY A 431 22.48 12.88 -37.90
CA GLY A 431 23.87 12.72 -37.46
C GLY A 431 24.12 12.88 -35.95
N VAL A 432 23.10 13.18 -35.14
CA VAL A 432 23.26 13.31 -33.67
C VAL A 432 23.16 11.94 -32.99
N GLU A 433 24.16 11.58 -32.18
CA GLU A 433 24.14 10.31 -31.46
C GLU A 433 23.12 10.32 -30.30
N THR A 434 22.38 9.24 -30.10
CA THR A 434 21.33 9.09 -29.08
C THR A 434 21.78 9.45 -27.65
N ARG A 435 23.07 9.27 -27.32
CA ARG A 435 23.66 9.61 -26.02
C ARG A 435 23.81 11.12 -25.79
N GLN A 436 23.93 11.91 -26.86
CA GLN A 436 24.09 13.37 -26.83
C GLN A 436 22.75 14.10 -26.67
N LEU A 437 21.64 13.40 -26.88
CA LEU A 437 20.29 13.94 -26.70
C LEU A 437 19.92 14.07 -25.22
N THR A 438 19.11 15.08 -24.91
CA THR A 438 18.38 15.17 -23.64
C THR A 438 17.46 13.96 -23.48
N GLU A 439 17.13 13.59 -22.23
CA GLU A 439 16.25 12.46 -21.94
C GLU A 439 14.87 12.60 -22.60
N ALA A 440 14.32 13.81 -22.59
CA ALA A 440 13.03 14.11 -23.21
C ALA A 440 13.07 13.99 -24.74
N CYS A 441 14.15 14.46 -25.38
CA CYS A 441 14.34 14.34 -26.83
C CYS A 441 14.56 12.87 -27.24
N ARG A 442 15.37 12.13 -26.48
CA ARG A 442 15.60 10.69 -26.70
C ARG A 442 14.30 9.89 -26.64
N ASN A 443 13.48 10.13 -25.61
CA ASN A 443 12.19 9.46 -25.48
C ASN A 443 11.26 9.80 -26.66
N PHE A 444 11.19 11.08 -27.06
CA PHE A 444 10.41 11.49 -28.22
C PHE A 444 10.88 10.81 -29.52
N LYS A 445 12.19 10.72 -29.73
CA LYS A 445 12.80 10.09 -30.90
C LYS A 445 12.34 8.63 -31.04
N VAL A 446 12.47 7.86 -29.96
CA VAL A 446 12.13 6.43 -29.97
C VAL A 446 10.63 6.19 -30.07
N THR A 447 9.81 6.99 -29.39
CA THR A 447 8.36 6.69 -29.30
C THR A 447 7.53 7.28 -30.43
N SER A 448 8.04 8.34 -31.08
CA SER A 448 7.26 9.14 -32.02
C SER A 448 7.98 9.33 -33.35
N LEU A 449 9.23 9.85 -33.32
CA LEU A 449 9.95 10.18 -34.55
C LEU A 449 10.29 8.94 -35.38
N ASP A 450 10.91 7.93 -34.77
CA ASP A 450 11.38 6.73 -35.48
C ASP A 450 10.23 5.91 -36.10
N PRO A 451 9.09 5.69 -35.41
CA PRO A 451 7.95 5.03 -36.03
C PRO A 451 7.35 5.81 -37.22
N ILE A 452 7.31 7.14 -37.14
CA ILE A 452 6.72 8.00 -38.18
C ILE A 452 7.66 8.06 -39.39
N MET A 453 8.95 8.33 -39.18
CA MET A 453 9.95 8.34 -40.25
C MET A 453 10.13 6.96 -40.86
N GLY A 454 10.09 5.90 -40.05
CA GLY A 454 10.12 4.52 -40.54
C GLY A 454 8.89 4.18 -41.39
N CYS A 455 7.69 4.67 -41.03
CA CYS A 455 6.50 4.46 -41.85
C CYS A 455 6.57 5.27 -43.16
N LEU A 456 6.99 6.53 -43.08
CA LEU A 456 7.13 7.42 -44.23
C LEU A 456 8.12 6.81 -45.25
N ASN A 457 9.30 6.39 -44.79
CA ASN A 457 10.35 5.87 -45.66
C ASN A 457 10.04 4.45 -46.16
N ASN A 458 9.59 3.54 -45.28
CA ASN A 458 9.46 2.13 -45.63
C ASN A 458 8.12 1.78 -46.28
N HIS A 459 7.05 2.53 -46.00
CA HIS A 459 5.69 2.19 -46.44
C HIS A 459 5.03 3.24 -47.33
N CYS A 460 5.52 4.48 -47.28
CA CYS A 460 5.04 5.58 -48.13
C CYS A 460 6.12 6.02 -49.13
N ASN A 461 7.23 5.30 -49.26
CA ASN A 461 8.33 5.63 -50.19
C ASN A 461 8.89 7.05 -50.04
N GLY A 462 8.80 7.65 -48.85
CA GLY A 462 9.19 9.05 -48.61
C GLY A 462 8.15 10.07 -49.06
N ASP A 463 7.01 9.64 -49.61
CA ASP A 463 5.93 10.50 -50.09
C ASP A 463 5.01 10.92 -48.93
N VAL A 464 5.00 12.23 -48.67
CA VAL A 464 4.20 12.86 -47.60
C VAL A 464 2.71 12.81 -47.92
N ASP A 465 2.32 12.93 -49.19
CA ASP A 465 0.92 12.91 -49.59
C ASP A 465 0.33 11.51 -49.41
N MET A 466 1.08 10.46 -49.78
CA MET A 466 0.69 9.07 -49.49
C MET A 466 0.61 8.79 -47.98
N PHE A 467 1.49 9.39 -47.17
CA PHE A 467 1.44 9.26 -45.73
C PHE A 467 0.18 9.92 -45.14
N LEU A 468 -0.16 11.13 -45.63
CA LEU A 468 -1.32 11.87 -45.18
C LEU A 468 -2.63 11.23 -45.64
N GLU A 469 -2.70 10.68 -46.85
CA GLU A 469 -3.87 9.92 -47.31
C GLU A 469 -4.19 8.75 -46.37
N LYS A 470 -3.15 8.08 -45.86
CA LYS A 470 -3.31 6.91 -44.99
C LYS A 470 -3.58 7.25 -43.53
N TRP A 471 -3.04 8.34 -43.01
CA TRP A 471 -2.99 8.59 -41.57
C TRP A 471 -3.57 9.92 -41.12
N ASN A 472 -4.01 10.82 -42.02
CA ASN A 472 -4.57 12.10 -41.61
C ASN A 472 -6.01 11.95 -41.07
N PRO A 473 -6.35 12.48 -39.87
CA PRO A 473 -5.47 13.09 -38.88
C PRO A 473 -4.74 12.07 -37.99
N PHE A 474 -3.43 12.26 -37.76
CA PHE A 474 -2.65 11.38 -36.86
C PHE A 474 -2.16 12.10 -35.60
N GLN A 475 -2.03 11.34 -34.50
CA GLN A 475 -1.41 11.82 -33.26
C GLN A 475 0.02 11.27 -33.15
N HIS A 476 1.02 12.15 -33.22
CA HIS A 476 2.43 11.76 -33.19
C HIS A 476 2.82 10.94 -31.94
N SER A 477 2.26 11.27 -30.76
CA SER A 477 2.54 10.59 -29.49
C SER A 477 1.98 9.16 -29.39
N ARG A 478 1.05 8.79 -30.28
CA ARG A 478 0.40 7.47 -30.30
C ARG A 478 0.65 6.70 -31.59
N PHE A 479 1.37 7.28 -32.54
CA PHE A 479 1.56 6.73 -33.88
C PHE A 479 2.12 5.29 -33.84
N GLY A 480 3.21 5.06 -33.10
CA GLY A 480 3.81 3.73 -32.94
C GLY A 480 2.92 2.68 -32.27
N THR A 481 1.85 3.09 -31.58
CA THR A 481 0.93 2.20 -30.86
C THR A 481 -0.41 1.97 -31.56
N LYS A 482 -0.87 2.95 -32.34
CA LYS A 482 -2.21 2.96 -32.95
C LYS A 482 -2.20 2.97 -34.48
N CYS A 483 -1.09 3.33 -35.10
CA CYS A 483 -0.97 3.46 -36.55
C CYS A 483 0.07 2.44 -37.05
N CYS A 484 1.32 2.84 -37.16
CA CYS A 484 2.40 2.04 -37.72
C CYS A 484 3.65 2.12 -36.83
N LYS A 485 4.35 0.98 -36.70
CA LYS A 485 5.62 0.89 -35.95
C LYS A 485 6.84 1.35 -36.74
N GLY A 486 6.70 1.58 -38.05
CA GLY A 486 7.79 1.99 -38.94
C GLY A 486 8.85 0.91 -39.22
N THR A 487 8.57 -0.35 -38.87
CA THR A 487 9.43 -1.52 -39.17
C THR A 487 9.21 -2.03 -40.59
N LEU A 488 10.16 -2.78 -41.16
CA LEU A 488 10.11 -3.39 -42.52
C LEU A 488 8.95 -4.37 -42.78
N SER A 489 8.06 -4.57 -41.81
CA SER A 489 6.90 -5.44 -41.90
C SER A 489 5.71 -4.70 -42.54
N VAL A 490 4.98 -5.37 -43.43
CA VAL A 490 3.81 -4.82 -44.14
C VAL A 490 2.87 -4.06 -43.19
N CYS A 491 2.56 -2.83 -43.58
CA CYS A 491 1.77 -1.89 -42.81
C CYS A 491 0.34 -2.42 -42.61
N SER A 492 0.02 -2.94 -41.42
CA SER A 492 -1.33 -3.39 -41.09
C SER A 492 -2.27 -2.19 -41.09
N SER A 493 -3.23 -2.16 -42.02
CA SER A 493 -4.27 -1.14 -42.07
C SER A 493 -5.06 -1.16 -40.76
N GLY A 494 -4.98 -0.08 -39.99
CA GLY A 494 -5.85 0.13 -38.84
C GLY A 494 -7.21 0.60 -39.33
N ASN A 495 -8.26 -0.17 -39.06
CA ASN A 495 -9.63 0.36 -38.99
C ASN A 495 -9.82 1.12 -37.68
#